data_AF-M1CXF6-F1
#
_entry.id   AF-M1CXF6-F1
#
_cell.length_a   1.000
_cell.length_b   1.000
_cell.length_c   1.000
_cell.angle_alpha   90.00
_cell.angle_beta   90.00
_cell.angle_gamma   90.00
#
_symmetry.space_group_name_H-M   'P 1'
#
loop_
_entity.id
_entity.type
_entity.pdbx_description
1 polymer ?
#
loop_
_entity_poly.entity_id
_entity_poly.type
_entity_poly.pdbx_seq_one_letter_code
_entity_poly.pdbx_strand_id
1 'polypeptide(L)' 'MIETVILCNKYSGTCEDNTKYLFWDSYHPTEKGYRILVDQILQKYVNILTT' A
#
# COMPACT_ATOMS: atom_id res chain seq x y z
N MET A 1 2.31 16.19 10.49
CA MET A 1 1.22 15.27 10.11
C MET A 1 0.53 14.84 11.39
N ILE A 2 -0.78 15.03 11.54
CA ILE A 2 -1.48 14.78 12.83
C ILE A 2 -1.57 13.29 13.18
N GLU A 3 -1.65 12.40 12.18
CA GLU A 3 -1.82 10.94 12.38
C GLU A 3 -0.65 10.29 13.15
N THR A 4 0.58 10.82 13.03
CA THR A 4 1.74 10.26 13.77
C THR A 4 1.80 10.67 15.24
N VAL A 5 0.97 11.63 15.64
CA VAL A 5 0.95 12.15 17.01
C VAL A 5 0.06 11.28 17.90
N ILE A 6 -0.90 10.57 17.30
CA ILE A 6 -1.81 9.64 17.98
C ILE A 6 -1.52 8.23 17.47
N LEU A 7 -0.82 7.44 18.28
CA LEU A 7 -0.44 6.07 17.91
C LEU A 7 -1.62 5.09 18.08
N CYS A 8 -1.84 4.28 17.05
CA CYS A 8 -2.76 3.14 17.13
C CYS A 8 -2.24 2.09 18.11
N ASN A 9 -3.16 1.36 18.76
CA ASN A 9 -2.85 0.21 19.61
C ASN A 9 -3.73 -0.99 19.22
N LYS A 10 -3.59 -2.11 19.92
CA LYS A 10 -4.33 -3.35 19.59
C LYS A 10 -5.86 -3.25 19.67
N TYR A 11 -6.40 -2.19 20.28
CA TYR A 11 -7.82 -1.91 20.37
C TYR A 11 -8.28 -0.86 19.35
N SER A 12 -7.36 -0.26 18.59
CA SER A 12 -7.71 0.62 17.48
C SER A 12 -8.35 -0.21 16.38
N GLY A 13 -9.55 0.19 15.96
CA GLY A 13 -10.23 -0.46 14.84
C GLY A 13 -9.48 -0.22 13.53
N THR A 14 -9.45 -1.24 12.68
CA THR A 14 -8.96 -1.15 11.30
C THR A 14 -10.15 -1.18 10.35
N CYS A 15 -9.95 -0.79 9.09
CA CYS A 15 -10.97 -0.98 8.07
C CYS A 15 -11.32 -2.47 7.94
N GLU A 16 -12.61 -2.79 7.76
CA GLU A 16 -13.10 -4.17 7.60
C GLU A 16 -12.55 -4.83 6.32
N ASP A 17 -12.43 -4.03 5.26
CA ASP A 17 -11.92 -4.46 3.96
C ASP A 17 -10.82 -3.51 3.48
N ASN A 18 -9.57 -3.87 3.76
CA ASN A 18 -8.40 -3.09 3.38
C ASN A 18 -8.13 -3.10 1.86
N THR A 19 -8.79 -3.99 1.08
CA THR A 19 -8.58 -4.08 -0.37
C THR A 19 -9.26 -2.96 -1.15
N LYS A 20 -10.13 -2.19 -0.49
CA LYS A 20 -10.79 -1.01 -1.04
C LYS A 20 -9.95 0.26 -0.92
N TYR A 21 -8.87 0.23 -0.16
CA TYR A 21 -8.04 1.39 0.14
C TYR A 21 -6.63 1.22 -0.44
N LEU A 22 -6.07 2.32 -0.94
CA LEU A 22 -4.69 2.34 -1.45
C LEU A 22 -3.66 2.31 -0.32
N PHE A 23 -3.98 2.97 0.79
CA PHE A 23 -3.09 3.19 1.93
C PHE A 23 -3.63 2.49 3.19
N TRP A 24 -2.74 1.86 3.94
CA TRP A 24 -3.01 1.28 5.26
C TRP A 24 -2.97 2.36 6.35
N ASP A 25 -1.97 3.22 6.26
CA ASP A 25 -1.81 4.45 7.03
C ASP A 25 -1.32 5.56 6.08
N SER A 26 -1.10 6.77 6.56
CA SER A 26 -0.62 7.89 5.76
C SER A 26 0.71 7.68 4.97
N TYR A 27 1.48 6.64 5.28
CA TYR A 27 2.79 6.36 4.68
C TYR A 27 2.84 5.06 3.88
N HIS A 28 2.18 4.01 4.36
CA HIS A 28 2.33 2.65 3.85
C HIS A 28 1.13 2.26 2.96
N PRO A 29 1.36 1.85 1.70
CA PRO A 29 0.33 1.22 0.88
C PRO A 29 -0.22 -0.07 1.51
N THR A 30 -1.45 -0.42 1.16
CA THR A 30 -1.99 -1.76 1.43
C THR A 30 -1.30 -2.81 0.56
N GLU A 31 -1.47 -4.10 0.87
CA GLU A 31 -0.95 -5.19 0.02
C GLU A 31 -1.40 -5.02 -1.44
N LYS A 32 -2.67 -4.67 -1.67
CA LYS A 32 -3.19 -4.41 -3.01
C LYS A 32 -2.50 -3.22 -3.68
N GLY A 33 -2.23 -2.15 -2.92
CA GLY A 33 -1.43 -1.02 -3.40
C GLY A 33 -0.03 -1.45 -3.84
N TYR A 34 0.66 -2.25 -3.01
CA TYR A 34 1.97 -2.80 -3.36
C TYR A 34 1.93 -3.71 -4.60
N ARG A 35 0.91 -4.57 -4.74
CA ARG A 35 0.75 -5.42 -5.95
C ARG A 35 0.67 -4.57 -7.22
N ILE A 36 -0.15 -3.51 -7.21
CA ILE A 36 -0.27 -2.59 -8.36
C ILE A 36 1.08 -1.94 -8.69
N LEU A 37 1.80 -1.44 -7.68
CA LEU A 37 3.11 -0.80 -7.89
C LEU A 37 4.15 -1.79 -8.44
N VAL A 38 4.23 -2.98 -7.86
CA VAL A 38 5.17 -4.03 -8.29
C VAL A 38 4.84 -4.50 -9.70
N ASP A 39 3.57 -4.69 -10.05
CA ASP A 39 3.16 -5.09 -11.39
C ASP A 39 3.60 -4.05 -12.45
N GLN A 40 3.44 -2.75 -12.16
CA GLN A 40 3.89 -1.67 -13.05
C GLN A 40 5.42 -1.67 -13.21
N ILE A 41 6.15 -1.85 -12.11
CA ILE A 41 7.62 -1.91 -12.11
C ILE A 41 8.07 -3.11 -12.94
N LEU A 42 7.54 -4.30 -12.66
CA LEU A 42 7.90 -5.52 -13.36
C LEU A 42 7.58 -5.42 -14.85
N GLN A 43 6.40 -4.92 -15.24
CA GLN A 43 6.06 -4.71 -16.65
C GLN A 43 7.08 -3.79 -17.35
N LYS A 44 7.49 -2.69 -16.69
CA LYS A 44 8.49 -1.78 -17.24
C LYS A 44 9.83 -2.47 -17.48
N TYR A 45 10.34 -3.21 -16.49
CA TYR A 45 11.66 -3.84 -16.60
C TYR A 45 11.66 -5.11 -17.46
N VAL A 46 10.59 -5.90 -17.43
CA VAL A 46 10.44 -7.05 -18.34
C VAL A 46 10.42 -6.58 -19.79
N ASN A 47 9.64 -5.54 -20.12
CA ASN A 47 9.59 -5.02 -21.49
C ASN A 47 10.95 -4.50 -21.98
N ILE A 48 11.76 -3.90 -21.09
CA ILE A 48 13.13 -3.46 -21.39
C ILE A 48 14.04 -4.65 -21.69
N LEU A 49 13.88 -5.76 -20.96
CA LEU A 49 14.73 -6.95 -21.11
C LEU A 49 14.34 -7.84 -22.30
N THR A 50 13.11 -7.71 -22.81
CA THR A 50 12.59 -8.49 -23.94
C THR A 50 12.63 -7.74 -25.29
N THR A 51 13.17 -6.51 -25.31
CA THR A 51 13.43 -5.73 -26.54
C THR A 51 14.92 -5.77 -26.85
#